data_AF-A0A6B2DUA5-F1
#
_entry.id   AF-A0A6B2DUA5-F1
#
_cell.length_a   1.000
_cell.length_b   1.000
_cell.length_c   1.000
_cell.angle_alpha   90.00
_cell.angle_beta   90.00
_cell.angle_gamma   90.00
#
_symmetry.space_group_name_H-M   'P 1'
#
loop_
_entity.id
_entity.type
_entity.pdbx_description
1 polymer ?
#
loop_
_entity_poly.entity_id
_entity_poly.type
_entity_poly.pdbx_seq_one_letter_code
_entity_poly.pdbx_strand_id
1 'polypeptide(L)'
;MTLPVPKLDDLTWADMMAAITRRIPAESDGTWTLHAPADPGVTLLELFAYLLEQRLYWLDQAPDELVVAILKLLGLEPPRPARAAATVLSLRTAEETPTVVPAGTVLARDPAAAIRF
;
A
#
# COMPACT_ATOMS: atom_id res chain seq x y z
N MET A 1 7.87 10.44 20.20
CA MET A 1 6.40 10.64 20.08
C MET A 1 6.02 10.36 18.65
N THR A 2 5.05 9.49 18.41
CA THR A 2 4.55 9.21 17.06
C THR A 2 3.52 10.27 16.69
N LEU A 3 3.69 10.92 15.55
CA LEU A 3 2.65 11.80 15.01
C LEU A 3 1.43 10.94 14.67
N PRO A 4 0.20 11.35 15.04
CA PRO A 4 -0.99 10.64 14.61
C PRO A 4 -1.08 10.68 13.09
N VAL A 5 -1.55 9.58 12.49
CA VAL A 5 -1.77 9.53 11.04
C VAL A 5 -2.81 10.59 10.67
N PRO A 6 -2.47 11.58 9.83
CA PRO A 6 -3.43 12.58 9.41
C PRO A 6 -4.49 11.90 8.54
N LYS A 7 -5.77 12.14 8.84
CA LYS A 7 -6.89 11.87 7.96
C LYS A 7 -7.14 13.16 7.18
N LEU A 8 -6.89 13.17 5.88
CA LEU A 8 -6.93 14.40 5.07
C LEU A 8 -8.37 14.74 4.71
N ASP A 9 -9.17 13.74 4.35
CA ASP A 9 -10.61 13.87 4.12
C ASP A 9 -11.39 12.76 4.84
N ASP A 10 -12.50 13.13 5.47
CA ASP A 10 -13.39 12.21 6.17
C ASP A 10 -14.80 12.13 5.59
N LEU A 11 -15.03 12.77 4.44
CA LEU A 11 -16.31 12.79 3.77
C LEU A 11 -16.76 11.39 3.36
N THR A 12 -17.87 10.93 3.94
CA THR A 12 -18.45 9.62 3.63
C THR A 12 -19.55 9.72 2.58
N TRP A 13 -19.90 8.56 2.00
CA TRP A 13 -21.09 8.43 1.15
C TRP A 13 -22.34 9.00 1.82
N ALA A 14 -22.54 8.71 3.10
CA ALA A 14 -23.73 9.16 3.85
C ALA A 14 -23.75 10.68 4.01
N ASP A 15 -22.59 11.29 4.29
CA ASP A 15 -22.47 12.74 4.40
C ASP A 15 -22.74 13.43 3.05
N MET A 16 -22.21 12.85 1.96
CA MET A 16 -22.47 13.33 0.60
C MET A 16 -23.94 13.23 0.24
N MET A 17 -24.59 12.09 0.44
CA MET A 17 -26.00 11.91 0.13
C MET A 17 -26.88 12.86 0.95
N ALA A 18 -26.59 13.02 2.24
CA ALA A 18 -27.31 13.98 3.07
C ALA A 18 -27.16 15.42 2.57
N ALA A 19 -25.96 15.82 2.13
CA ALA A 19 -25.73 17.15 1.56
C ALA A 19 -26.41 17.34 0.20
N ILE A 20 -26.32 16.35 -0.68
CA ILE A 20 -26.92 16.36 -2.02
C ILE A 20 -28.44 16.44 -1.91
N THR A 21 -29.08 15.56 -1.13
CA THR A 21 -30.54 15.53 -0.99
C THR A 21 -31.10 16.86 -0.51
N ARG A 22 -30.41 17.55 0.43
CA ARG A 22 -30.80 18.89 0.88
C ARG A 22 -30.77 19.95 -0.23
N ARG A 23 -29.95 19.76 -1.26
CA ARG A 23 -29.79 20.71 -2.37
C ARG A 23 -30.75 20.45 -3.53
N ILE A 24 -31.28 19.23 -3.69
CA ILE A 24 -32.15 18.87 -4.82
C ILE A 24 -33.28 19.88 -5.07
N PRO A 25 -34.05 20.36 -4.08
CA PRO A 25 -35.14 21.30 -4.34
C PRO A 25 -34.67 22.62 -4.94
N ALA A 26 -33.53 23.14 -4.48
CA ALA A 26 -32.96 24.39 -4.97
C ALA A 26 -32.32 24.24 -6.36
N GLU A 27 -31.64 23.11 -6.62
CA GLU A 27 -30.95 22.88 -7.90
C GLU A 27 -31.90 22.42 -9.02
N SER A 28 -33.10 21.96 -8.67
CA SER A 28 -34.11 21.49 -9.63
C SER A 28 -35.29 22.45 -9.81
N ASP A 29 -35.28 23.63 -9.18
CA ASP A 29 -36.43 24.54 -9.11
C ASP A 29 -37.72 23.84 -8.65
N GLY A 30 -37.58 22.85 -7.76
CA GLY A 30 -38.68 22.03 -7.27
C GLY A 30 -39.31 21.07 -8.30
N THR A 31 -38.76 20.96 -9.52
CA THR A 31 -39.29 20.06 -10.55
C THR A 31 -39.02 18.59 -10.25
N TRP A 32 -37.91 18.30 -9.55
CA TRP A 32 -37.58 16.95 -9.12
C TRP A 32 -38.14 16.68 -7.73
N THR A 33 -39.23 15.92 -7.66
CA THR A 33 -40.03 15.73 -6.43
C THR A 33 -39.93 14.33 -5.81
N LEU A 34 -39.58 13.31 -6.59
CA LEU A 34 -39.40 11.96 -6.10
C LEU A 34 -37.95 11.77 -5.63
N HIS A 35 -37.71 11.61 -4.33
CA HIS A 35 -36.36 11.37 -3.79
C HIS A 35 -36.28 10.00 -3.09
N ALA A 36 -36.87 8.98 -3.70
CA ALA A 36 -36.93 7.63 -3.16
C ALA A 36 -35.92 6.71 -3.87
N PRO A 37 -35.55 5.55 -3.29
CA PRO A 37 -34.62 4.60 -3.93
C PRO A 37 -35.05 4.08 -5.30
N ALA A 38 -36.33 4.18 -5.65
CA ALA A 38 -36.85 3.82 -6.97
C ALA A 38 -36.61 4.90 -8.04
N ASP A 39 -36.17 6.09 -7.63
CA ASP A 39 -35.86 7.18 -8.55
C ASP A 39 -34.47 6.94 -9.20
N PRO A 40 -34.39 6.82 -10.54
CA PRO A 40 -33.12 6.56 -11.23
C PRO A 40 -32.10 7.71 -11.09
N GLY A 41 -32.55 8.95 -10.91
CA GLY A 41 -31.70 10.08 -10.62
C GLY A 41 -31.07 9.96 -9.23
N VAL A 42 -31.81 9.47 -8.23
CA VAL A 42 -31.26 9.17 -6.90
C VAL A 42 -30.21 8.06 -7.02
N THR A 43 -30.49 6.98 -7.76
CA THR A 43 -29.50 5.91 -8.01
C THR A 43 -28.20 6.45 -8.62
N LEU A 44 -28.28 7.41 -9.56
CA LEU A 44 -27.09 8.04 -10.14
C LEU A 44 -26.30 8.86 -9.12
N LEU A 45 -26.98 9.62 -8.27
CA LEU A 45 -26.33 10.38 -7.20
C LEU A 45 -25.63 9.45 -6.21
N GLU A 46 -26.26 8.35 -5.81
CA GLU A 46 -25.68 7.34 -4.94
C GLU A 46 -24.43 6.69 -5.56
N LEU A 47 -24.48 6.38 -6.86
CA LEU A 47 -23.35 5.85 -7.61
C LEU A 47 -22.18 6.84 -7.63
N PHE A 48 -22.45 8.13 -7.92
CA PHE A 48 -21.39 9.14 -7.94
C PHE A 48 -20.80 9.40 -6.56
N ALA A 49 -21.63 9.44 -5.51
CA ALA A 49 -21.14 9.54 -4.14
C ALA A 49 -20.23 8.36 -3.79
N TYR A 50 -20.61 7.14 -4.19
CA TYR A 50 -19.78 5.95 -3.96
C TYR A 50 -18.45 6.05 -4.71
N LEU A 51 -18.47 6.40 -5.99
CA LEU A 51 -17.25 6.55 -6.79
C LEU A 51 -16.33 7.64 -6.22
N LEU A 52 -16.89 8.75 -5.74
CA LEU A 52 -16.12 9.82 -5.13
C LEU A 52 -15.49 9.38 -3.80
N GLU A 53 -16.24 8.70 -2.93
CA GLU A 53 -15.70 8.15 -1.67
C GLU A 53 -14.51 7.21 -1.94
N GLN A 54 -14.59 6.36 -2.97
CA GLN A 54 -13.45 5.54 -3.37
C GLN A 54 -12.24 6.39 -3.78
N ARG A 55 -12.46 7.50 -4.51
CA ARG A 55 -11.35 8.40 -4.91
C ARG A 55 -10.74 9.15 -3.73
N LEU A 56 -11.56 9.57 -2.77
CA LEU A 56 -11.08 10.19 -1.54
C LEU A 56 -10.18 9.24 -0.74
N TYR A 57 -10.58 7.96 -0.63
CA TYR A 57 -9.74 6.95 0.01
C TYR A 57 -8.33 6.85 -0.61
N TRP A 58 -8.23 6.90 -1.94
CA TRP A 58 -6.94 6.86 -2.65
C TRP A 58 -6.12 8.15 -2.44
N LEU A 59 -6.79 9.30 -2.38
CA LEU A 59 -6.13 10.59 -2.15
C LEU A 59 -5.57 10.70 -0.72
N ASP A 60 -6.25 10.09 0.25
CA ASP A 60 -5.82 10.04 1.65
C ASP A 60 -4.59 9.16 1.90
N GLN A 61 -4.12 8.41 0.90
CA GLN A 61 -2.91 7.60 1.02
C GLN A 61 -1.64 8.45 0.83
N ALA A 62 -0.59 8.10 1.58
CA ALA A 62 0.76 8.60 1.34
C ALA A 62 1.53 7.61 0.44
N PRO A 63 1.67 7.86 -0.87
CA PRO A 63 2.34 6.93 -1.78
C PRO A 63 3.86 6.90 -1.53
N ASP A 64 4.51 5.81 -1.93
CA ASP A 64 5.95 5.62 -1.76
C ASP A 64 6.77 6.76 -2.39
N GLU A 65 6.31 7.32 -3.51
CA GLU A 65 6.94 8.46 -4.17
C GLU A 65 6.97 9.72 -3.28
N LEU A 66 5.90 9.96 -2.52
CA LEU A 66 5.84 11.07 -1.57
C LEU A 66 6.84 10.84 -0.43
N VAL A 67 6.92 9.61 0.09
CA VAL A 67 7.90 9.25 1.12
C VAL A 67 9.33 9.49 0.61
N VAL A 68 9.65 9.03 -0.60
CA VAL A 68 10.98 9.25 -1.22
C VAL A 68 11.26 10.74 -1.45
N ALA A 69 10.28 11.52 -1.90
CA ALA A 69 10.43 12.97 -2.08
C ALA A 69 10.73 13.68 -0.75
N ILE A 70 10.05 13.31 0.33
CA ILE A 70 10.30 13.84 1.67
C ILE A 70 11.71 13.46 2.16
N LEU A 71 12.14 12.21 1.98
CA LEU A 71 13.49 11.77 2.34
C LEU A 71 14.56 12.59 1.60
N LYS A 72 14.37 12.83 0.29
CA LYS A 72 15.25 13.69 -0.50
C LYS A 72 15.30 15.12 0.02
N LEU A 73 14.16 15.70 0.40
CA LEU A 73 14.09 17.05 0.98
C LEU A 73 14.87 17.14 2.29
N LEU A 74 14.85 16.09 3.10
CA LEU A 74 15.61 15.99 4.34
C LEU A 74 17.11 15.72 4.13
N GLY A 75 17.56 15.61 2.87
CA GLY A 75 18.95 15.28 2.54
C GLY A 75 19.33 13.83 2.86
N LEU A 76 18.33 12.96 3.06
CA LEU A 76 18.55 11.54 3.30
C LEU A 76 18.73 10.82 1.97
N GLU A 77 19.77 10.00 1.89
CA GLU A 77 19.95 9.09 0.76
C GLU A 77 18.82 8.04 0.75
N PRO A 78 18.40 7.58 -0.44
CA PRO A 78 17.44 6.49 -0.56
C PRO A 78 17.91 5.25 0.23
N PRO A 79 16.97 4.37 0.65
CA PRO A 79 17.33 3.16 1.39
C PRO A 79 18.44 2.39 0.69
N ARG A 80 19.49 2.06 1.43
CA ARG A 80 20.65 1.36 0.88
C ARG A 80 20.19 -0.02 0.39
N PRO A 81 20.68 -0.48 -0.78
CA PRO A 81 20.35 -1.81 -1.27
C PRO A 81 20.79 -2.87 -0.25
N ALA A 82 20.06 -3.98 -0.20
CA ALA A 82 20.45 -5.13 0.59
C ALA A 82 21.88 -5.55 0.19
N ARG A 83 22.75 -5.75 1.20
CA ARG A 83 24.10 -6.24 1.00
C ARG A 83 24.16 -7.71 1.38
N ALA A 84 24.84 -8.53 0.57
CA ALA A 84 25.08 -9.92 0.90
C ALA A 84 25.85 -10.01 2.22
N ALA A 85 25.38 -10.85 3.15
CA ALA A 85 26.13 -11.15 4.35
C ALA A 85 27.36 -11.98 3.99
N ALA A 86 28.50 -11.68 4.63
CA ALA A 86 29.71 -12.46 4.50
C ALA A 86 29.93 -13.28 5.77
N THR A 87 30.29 -14.54 5.61
CA THR A 87 30.68 -15.42 6.71
C THR A 87 31.80 -16.35 6.26
N VAL A 88 32.48 -16.97 7.22
CA VAL A 88 33.50 -17.98 6.96
C VAL A 88 32.92 -19.34 7.30
N LEU A 89 33.04 -20.29 6.38
CA LEU A 89 32.62 -21.67 6.57
C LEU A 89 33.85 -22.56 6.67
N SER A 90 33.82 -23.50 7.63
CA SER A 90 34.79 -24.60 7.70
C SER A 90 34.15 -25.84 7.11
N LEU A 91 34.78 -26.40 6.08
CA LEU A 91 34.31 -27.59 5.38
C LEU A 91 35.22 -28.77 5.72
N ARG A 92 34.63 -29.95 5.91
CA ARG A 92 35.37 -31.21 6.09
C ARG A 92 34.99 -32.16 4.96
N THR A 93 35.98 -32.86 4.43
CA THR A 93 35.78 -33.93 3.44
C THR A 93 36.12 -35.29 4.08
N ALA A 94 35.45 -36.34 3.63
CA ALA A 94 35.76 -37.72 4.01
C ALA A 94 36.87 -38.33 3.13
N GLU A 95 37.26 -37.64 2.06
CA GLU A 95 38.34 -38.08 1.17
C GLU A 95 39.71 -37.85 1.81
N GLU A 96 40.63 -38.80 1.62
CA GLU A 96 42.02 -38.67 2.08
C GLU A 96 42.85 -37.73 1.18
N THR A 97 42.37 -37.46 -0.03
CA THR A 97 43.03 -36.55 -0.97
C THR A 97 42.51 -35.12 -0.84
N PRO A 98 43.36 -34.09 -1.00
CA PRO A 98 42.93 -32.70 -0.95
C PRO A 98 41.88 -32.38 -2.03
N THR A 99 40.64 -32.11 -1.61
CA THR A 99 39.55 -31.71 -2.50
C THR A 99 39.60 -30.20 -2.74
N VAL A 100 39.58 -29.77 -4.00
CA VAL A 100 39.53 -28.35 -4.38
C VAL A 100 38.07 -27.89 -4.46
N VAL A 101 37.73 -26.80 -3.78
CA VAL A 101 36.43 -26.13 -3.91
C VAL A 101 36.61 -24.85 -4.74
N PRO A 102 36.07 -24.79 -5.97
CA PRO A 102 36.19 -23.62 -6.83
C PRO A 102 35.55 -22.36 -6.23
N ALA A 103 36.06 -21.19 -6.61
CA ALA A 103 35.38 -19.93 -6.29
C ALA A 103 34.00 -19.90 -6.96
N GLY A 104 33.00 -19.42 -6.21
CA GLY A 104 31.60 -19.38 -6.67
C GLY A 104 30.80 -20.66 -6.42
N THR A 105 31.36 -21.67 -5.72
CA THR A 105 30.57 -22.81 -5.25
C THR A 105 29.41 -22.33 -4.37
N VAL A 106 28.19 -22.67 -4.77
CA VAL A 106 26.97 -22.32 -4.03
C VAL A 106 26.80 -23.30 -2.88
N LEU A 107 26.82 -22.78 -1.66
CA LEU A 107 26.52 -23.52 -0.44
C LEU A 107 25.17 -23.07 0.08
N ALA A 108 24.25 -24.02 0.24
CA ALA A 108 22.94 -23.77 0.84
C ALA A 108 22.81 -24.62 2.10
N ARG A 109 22.02 -24.14 3.08
CA ARG A 109 21.60 -24.99 4.19
C ARG A 109 20.81 -26.16 3.60
N ASP A 110 21.21 -27.38 3.95
CA ASP A 110 20.41 -28.56 3.62
C ASP A 110 19.02 -28.45 4.28
N PRO A 111 17.94 -28.32 3.49
CA PRO A 111 16.58 -28.20 4.04
C PRO A 111 16.14 -29.46 4.80
N ALA A 112 16.73 -30.62 4.51
CA ALA A 112 16.45 -31.87 5.21
C ALA A 112 17.27 -32.05 6.51
N ALA A 113 18.28 -31.19 6.75
CA ALA A 113 19.24 -31.33 7.85
C ALA A 113 19.89 -32.74 7.93
N ALA A 114 20.02 -33.41 6.79
CA ALA A 114 20.62 -34.74 6.69
C ALA A 114 22.13 -34.71 6.94
N ILE A 115 22.77 -33.55 6.72
CA ILE A 115 24.18 -33.33 7.03
C ILE A 115 24.32 -32.88 8.49
N ARG A 116 24.82 -33.77 9.35
CA ARG A 116 25.25 -33.45 10.72
C ARG A 116 26.73 -33.05 10.70
N PHE A 117 27.04 -31.90 11.28
CA PHE A 117 28.41 -31.38 11.44
C PHE A 117 29.15 -32.09 12.58
#